data_AF-A0A9P8FY44-F1
#
_entry.id   AF-A0A9P8FY44-F1
#
_cell.length_a   1.000
_cell.length_b   1.000
_cell.length_c   1.000
_cell.angle_alpha   90.00
_cell.angle_beta   90.00
_cell.angle_gamma   90.00
#
_symmetry.space_group_name_H-M   'P 1'
#
loop_
_entity.id
_entity.type
_entity.pdbx_description
1 polymer ?
#
loop_
_entity_poly.entity_id
_entity_poly.type
_entity_poly.pdbx_seq_one_letter_code
_entity_poly.pdbx_strand_id
1 'polypeptide(L)'
;MFPQPDAETLARNPQFALLWKDLTTNKMTRDGVSKTVALDKETVKTREKLKTKQIELAKKEVLKDAVRAVAFGEGESGLTGELRETAQIVSAQLDGKLDPQDKDIVQVEVEEFMANIETVRAAVETHMEQNVMLLCQILDPTQQQADPSTLPAQVQALQTDVDEAKWQLGVKRIELASTLTQLLKTNAQLLQTAIRILEQVMHGSVGRHTRARAEHLAIVAQGLEKRLLVARKTVAGQVYDGRAEEQLMRKKEELDARSAGLRRRLRDREQWLERLEGVSGLREAVEEITRMRSEVSRVKEEVGRLERGG
;
A
#
# COMPACT_ATOMS: atom_id res chain seq x y z
N MET A 1 27.88 -16.76 10.49
CA MET A 1 28.40 -15.99 9.33
C MET A 1 28.36 -14.51 9.65
N PHE A 2 29.49 -13.81 9.52
CA PHE A 2 29.48 -12.35 9.60
C PHE A 2 28.92 -11.79 8.29
N PRO A 3 28.07 -10.75 8.34
CA PRO A 3 27.52 -10.14 7.14
C PRO A 3 28.65 -9.61 6.25
N GLN A 4 28.57 -9.88 4.94
CA GLN A 4 29.55 -9.33 4.00
C GLN A 4 29.48 -7.79 4.05
N PRO A 5 30.61 -7.10 4.27
CA PRO A 5 30.64 -5.64 4.26
C PRO A 5 30.33 -5.11 2.85
N ASP A 6 29.67 -3.96 2.78
CA ASP A 6 29.37 -3.30 1.50
C ASP A 6 30.64 -3.08 0.66
N ALA A 7 30.53 -3.31 -0.65
CA ALA A 7 31.65 -3.17 -1.59
C ALA A 7 32.26 -1.76 -1.59
N GLU A 8 31.44 -0.72 -1.40
CA GLU A 8 31.90 0.66 -1.24
C GLU A 8 32.75 0.86 0.03
N THR A 9 32.38 0.19 1.13
CA THR A 9 33.10 0.28 2.41
C THR A 9 34.46 -0.43 2.33
N LEU A 10 34.52 -1.55 1.60
CA LEU A 10 35.77 -2.27 1.33
C LEU A 10 36.68 -1.49 0.39
N ALA A 11 36.13 -0.80 -0.61
CA ALA A 11 36.90 0.06 -1.52
C ALA A 11 37.45 1.31 -0.83
N ARG A 12 36.70 1.91 0.10
CA ARG A 12 37.13 3.08 0.87
C ARG A 12 38.17 2.73 1.95
N ASN A 13 38.19 1.50 2.45
CA ASN A 13 39.08 1.06 3.53
C ASN A 13 39.86 -0.22 3.14
N PRO A 14 40.96 -0.10 2.37
CA PRO A 14 41.70 -1.26 1.88
C PRO A 14 42.33 -2.09 2.99
N GLN A 15 42.75 -1.48 4.11
CA GLN A 15 43.27 -2.21 5.27
C GLN A 15 42.19 -3.09 5.94
N PHE A 16 40.97 -2.57 6.05
CA PHE A 16 39.84 -3.35 6.57
C PHE A 16 39.49 -4.51 5.64
N ALA A 17 39.55 -4.31 4.32
CA ALA A 17 39.33 -5.38 3.35
C ALA A 17 40.35 -6.52 3.47
N LEU A 18 41.63 -6.20 3.71
CA LEU A 18 42.68 -7.19 3.96
C LEU A 18 42.44 -7.94 5.27
N LEU A 19 42.10 -7.24 6.35
CA LEU A 19 41.79 -7.85 7.65
C LEU A 19 40.56 -8.76 7.56
N TRP A 20 39.50 -8.31 6.91
CA TRP A 20 38.30 -9.11 6.69
C TRP A 20 38.62 -10.39 5.93
N LYS A 21 39.39 -10.29 4.84
CA LYS A 21 39.84 -11.45 4.06
C LYS A 21 40.70 -12.39 4.91
N ASP A 22 41.61 -11.88 5.73
CA ASP A 22 42.42 -12.73 6.62
C ASP A 22 41.56 -13.42 7.69
N LEU A 23 40.62 -12.69 8.31
CA LEU A 23 39.71 -13.24 9.31
C LEU A 23 38.84 -14.37 8.75
N THR A 24 38.18 -14.12 7.62
CA THR A 24 37.26 -15.09 7.01
C THR A 24 37.97 -16.26 6.35
N THR A 25 39.19 -16.06 5.83
CA THR A 25 39.92 -17.11 5.09
C THR A 25 40.85 -17.89 6.00
N ASN A 26 41.62 -17.21 6.85
CA ASN A 26 42.72 -17.82 7.59
C ASN A 26 42.46 -17.99 9.09
N LYS A 27 41.63 -17.14 9.72
CA LYS A 27 41.49 -17.13 11.19
C LYS A 27 40.21 -17.74 11.72
N MET A 28 39.13 -17.84 10.95
CA MET A 28 37.82 -18.31 11.44
C MET A 28 37.28 -19.49 10.62
N THR A 29 36.55 -20.38 11.28
CA THR A 29 35.79 -21.45 10.64
C THR A 29 34.43 -20.94 10.16
N ARG A 30 33.73 -21.75 9.35
CA ARG A 30 32.38 -21.45 8.83
C ARG A 30 31.38 -21.08 9.94
N ASP A 31 31.58 -21.65 11.12
CA ASP A 31 30.73 -21.46 12.32
C ASP A 31 31.14 -20.25 13.16
N GLY A 32 32.16 -19.49 12.75
CA GLY A 32 32.61 -18.30 13.48
C GLY A 32 33.51 -18.59 14.68
N VAL A 33 34.08 -19.80 14.77
CA VAL A 33 35.08 -20.14 15.79
C VAL A 33 36.47 -19.85 15.23
N SER A 34 37.39 -19.35 16.06
CA SER A 34 38.77 -19.17 15.61
C SER A 34 39.40 -20.52 15.26
N LYS A 35 40.06 -20.62 14.10
CA LYS A 35 40.76 -21.82 13.63
C LYS A 35 41.87 -22.24 14.61
N THR A 36 42.53 -21.31 15.29
CA THR A 36 43.57 -21.64 16.28
C THR A 36 42.98 -22.38 17.48
N VAL A 37 41.83 -21.92 17.98
CA VAL A 37 41.09 -22.59 19.05
C VAL A 37 40.47 -23.89 18.56
N ALA A 38 39.99 -23.95 17.32
CA ALA A 38 39.39 -25.15 16.75
C ALA A 38 40.41 -26.28 16.48
N LEU A 39 41.65 -25.92 16.15
CA LEU A 39 42.76 -26.82 15.85
C LEU A 39 43.68 -27.07 17.04
N ASP A 40 43.43 -26.41 18.17
CA ASP A 40 44.21 -26.62 19.38
C ASP A 40 44.09 -28.09 19.84
N LYS A 41 45.21 -28.67 20.24
CA LYS A 41 45.28 -30.11 20.54
C LYS A 41 44.42 -30.45 21.75
N GLU A 42 44.30 -29.56 22.72
CA GLU A 42 43.48 -29.78 23.91
C GLU A 42 41.98 -29.67 23.60
N THR A 43 41.58 -28.70 22.77
CA THR A 43 40.18 -28.57 22.34
C THR A 43 39.74 -29.73 21.46
N VAL A 44 40.61 -30.24 20.58
CA VAL A 44 40.33 -31.44 19.77
C VAL A 44 40.19 -32.67 20.67
N LYS A 45 41.14 -32.90 21.59
CA LYS A 45 41.06 -34.02 22.55
C LYS A 45 39.82 -33.97 23.43
N THR A 46 39.45 -32.80 23.92
CA THR A 46 38.23 -32.63 24.74
C THR A 46 36.96 -32.88 23.93
N ARG A 47 36.90 -32.44 22.67
CA ARG A 47 35.79 -32.78 21.76
C ARG A 47 35.70 -34.27 21.46
N GLU A 48 36.83 -34.94 21.25
CA GLU A 48 36.86 -36.40 21.07
C GLU A 48 36.33 -37.12 22.31
N LYS A 49 36.80 -36.74 23.51
CA LYS A 49 36.28 -37.27 24.78
C LYS A 49 34.80 -36.98 24.98
N LEU A 50 34.35 -35.79 24.61
CA LEU A 50 32.93 -35.44 24.68
C LEU A 50 32.11 -36.31 23.73
N LYS A 51 32.58 -36.49 22.49
CA LYS A 51 31.93 -37.34 21.49
C LYS A 51 31.85 -38.79 21.95
N THR A 52 32.91 -39.35 22.53
CA THR A 52 32.86 -40.71 23.08
C THR A 52 31.86 -40.81 24.23
N LYS A 53 31.85 -39.84 25.15
CA LYS A 53 30.87 -39.81 26.24
C LYS A 53 29.43 -39.64 25.77
N GLN A 54 29.20 -38.82 24.75
CA GLN A 54 27.89 -38.67 24.12
C GLN A 54 27.42 -39.96 23.45
N ILE A 55 28.31 -40.67 22.75
CA ILE A 55 28.00 -41.98 22.16
C ILE A 55 27.70 -43.00 23.26
N GLU A 56 28.48 -43.04 24.35
CA GLU A 56 28.22 -43.92 25.48
C GLU A 56 26.87 -43.62 26.13
N LEU A 57 26.53 -42.35 26.33
CA LEU A 57 25.25 -41.93 26.89
C LEU A 57 24.09 -42.32 25.96
N ALA A 58 24.18 -41.99 24.67
CA ALA A 58 23.16 -42.33 23.68
C ALA A 58 22.95 -43.84 23.58
N LYS A 59 24.01 -44.65 23.62
CA LYS A 59 23.89 -46.12 23.66
C LYS A 59 23.09 -46.60 24.88
N LYS A 60 23.36 -46.03 26.06
CA LYS A 60 22.63 -46.37 27.28
C LYS A 60 21.16 -45.96 27.20
N GLU A 61 20.87 -44.77 26.69
CA GLU A 61 19.51 -44.28 26.49
C GLU A 61 18.73 -45.16 25.51
N VAL A 62 19.32 -45.48 24.35
CA VAL A 62 18.70 -46.38 23.36
C VAL A 62 18.42 -47.77 23.93
N LEU A 63 19.36 -48.35 24.69
CA LEU A 63 19.15 -49.64 25.36
C LEU A 63 18.04 -49.57 26.42
N LYS A 64 18.03 -48.51 27.22
CA LYS A 64 17.03 -48.29 28.26
C LYS A 64 15.63 -48.12 27.66
N ASP A 65 15.52 -47.34 26.60
CA ASP A 65 14.26 -47.15 25.87
C ASP A 65 13.78 -48.44 25.20
N ALA A 66 14.70 -49.26 24.67
CA ALA A 66 14.35 -50.55 24.09
C ALA A 66 13.89 -51.55 25.16
N VAL A 67 14.56 -51.64 26.31
CA VAL A 67 14.11 -52.46 27.45
C VAL A 67 12.74 -52.01 27.93
N ARG A 68 12.52 -50.70 28.02
CA ARG A 68 11.22 -50.14 28.38
C ARG A 68 10.13 -50.51 27.36
N ALA A 69 10.40 -50.36 26.07
CA ALA A 69 9.45 -50.70 25.02
C ALA A 69 9.07 -52.19 25.04
N VAL A 70 10.04 -53.07 25.30
CA VAL A 70 9.79 -54.52 25.44
C VAL A 70 9.04 -54.87 26.73
N ALA A 71 9.31 -54.16 27.84
CA ALA A 71 8.65 -54.38 29.12
C ALA A 71 7.18 -53.90 29.15
N PHE A 72 6.87 -52.81 28.44
CA PHE A 72 5.51 -52.24 28.35
C PHE A 72 4.78 -52.59 27.04
N GLY A 73 5.44 -53.26 26.10
CA GLY A 73 4.88 -53.61 24.80
C GLY A 73 3.92 -54.79 24.87
N GLU A 74 2.78 -54.67 24.19
CA GLU A 74 1.82 -55.75 23.99
C GLU A 74 2.02 -56.37 22.59
N GLY A 75 2.56 -57.59 22.49
CA GLY A 75 2.74 -58.29 21.21
C GLY A 75 3.62 -59.54 21.26
N GLU A 76 3.75 -60.22 20.11
CA GLU A 76 4.57 -61.44 19.91
C GLU A 76 6.08 -61.24 20.16
N SER A 77 6.56 -60.00 20.09
CA SER A 77 7.95 -59.61 20.37
C SER A 77 8.20 -59.12 21.80
N GLY A 78 7.16 -59.02 22.64
CA GLY A 78 7.25 -58.57 24.02
C GLY A 78 7.50 -59.71 25.01
N LEU A 79 8.02 -59.36 26.20
CA LEU A 79 8.15 -60.32 27.31
C LEU A 79 6.75 -60.76 27.79
N THR A 80 6.60 -61.99 28.26
CA THR A 80 5.32 -62.53 28.74
C THR A 80 5.39 -62.93 30.20
N GLY A 81 4.25 -62.88 30.90
CA GLY A 81 4.11 -63.34 32.29
C GLY A 81 4.97 -62.57 33.31
N GLU A 82 5.50 -63.29 34.29
CA GLU A 82 6.27 -62.76 35.43
C GLU A 82 7.54 -61.99 34.98
N LEU A 83 8.16 -62.40 33.87
CA LEU A 83 9.32 -61.70 33.27
C LEU A 83 8.98 -60.29 32.76
N ARG A 84 7.72 -60.05 32.39
CA ARG A 84 7.28 -58.72 31.99
C ARG A 84 7.21 -57.80 33.21
N GLU A 85 6.65 -58.29 34.31
CA GLU A 85 6.48 -57.52 35.54
C GLU A 85 7.84 -57.17 36.15
N THR A 86 8.76 -58.14 36.23
CA THR A 86 10.14 -57.88 36.67
C THR A 86 10.86 -56.90 35.75
N ALA A 87 10.72 -57.01 34.42
CA ALA A 87 11.30 -56.06 33.47
C ALA A 87 10.70 -54.64 33.59
N GLN A 88 9.41 -54.49 33.92
CA GLN A 88 8.79 -53.19 34.17
C GLN A 88 9.34 -52.53 35.42
N ILE A 89 9.53 -53.30 36.49
CA ILE A 89 10.10 -52.83 37.76
C ILE A 89 11.56 -52.41 37.55
N VAL A 90 12.37 -53.23 36.87
CA VAL A 90 13.77 -52.89 36.50
C VAL A 90 13.82 -51.67 35.59
N SER A 91 12.91 -51.54 34.62
CA SER A 91 12.81 -50.34 33.77
C SER A 91 12.49 -49.08 34.57
N ALA A 92 11.61 -49.16 35.57
CA ALA A 92 11.31 -48.06 36.49
C ALA A 92 12.53 -47.68 37.36
N GLN A 93 13.34 -48.66 37.76
CA GLN A 93 14.61 -48.44 38.45
C GLN A 93 15.62 -47.71 37.59
N LEU A 94 15.78 -48.14 36.32
CA LEU A 94 16.65 -47.48 35.35
C LEU A 94 16.17 -46.06 35.01
N ASP A 95 14.86 -45.81 35.05
CA ASP A 95 14.23 -44.48 34.95
C ASP A 95 14.49 -43.59 36.18
N GLY A 96 15.04 -44.13 37.26
CA GLY A 96 15.26 -43.39 38.50
C GLY A 96 13.96 -43.03 39.22
N LYS A 97 12.87 -43.79 38.97
CA LYS A 97 11.55 -43.56 39.55
C LYS A 97 11.34 -44.25 40.90
N LEU A 98 12.28 -45.09 41.33
CA LEU A 98 12.28 -45.75 42.64
C LEU A 98 13.08 -44.93 43.65
N ASP A 99 12.53 -44.80 44.87
CA ASP A 99 13.20 -44.14 45.98
C ASP A 99 14.43 -44.98 46.41
N PRO A 100 15.51 -44.39 46.94
CA PRO A 100 16.70 -45.13 47.34
C PRO A 100 16.45 -46.23 48.38
N GLN A 101 15.37 -46.13 49.16
CA GLN A 101 14.98 -47.14 50.17
C GLN A 101 14.32 -48.38 49.54
N ASP A 102 13.69 -48.23 48.37
CA ASP A 102 12.99 -49.32 47.68
C ASP A 102 13.94 -50.16 46.81
N LYS A 103 15.21 -49.74 46.69
CA LYS A 103 16.22 -50.46 45.89
C LYS A 103 16.55 -51.84 46.44
N ASP A 104 16.54 -51.98 47.76
CA ASP A 104 16.80 -53.27 48.42
C ASP A 104 15.60 -54.22 48.29
N ILE A 105 14.39 -53.67 48.17
CA ILE A 105 13.15 -54.44 48.01
C ILE A 105 13.08 -55.04 46.61
N VAL A 106 13.48 -54.27 45.60
CA VAL A 106 13.44 -54.63 44.17
C VAL A 106 14.60 -55.54 43.75
N GLN A 107 15.50 -55.89 44.67
CA GLN A 107 16.71 -56.65 44.37
C GLN A 107 16.39 -58.07 43.87
N VAL A 108 15.30 -58.67 44.34
CA VAL A 108 14.87 -60.01 43.91
C VAL A 108 14.45 -60.00 42.44
N GLU A 109 13.70 -58.99 42.03
CA GLU A 109 13.25 -58.80 40.65
C GLU A 109 14.42 -58.46 39.72
N VAL A 110 15.46 -57.78 40.21
CA VAL A 110 16.70 -57.55 39.47
C VAL A 110 17.48 -58.85 39.28
N GLU A 111 17.57 -59.70 40.30
CA GLU A 111 18.25 -61.00 40.20
C GLU A 111 17.52 -61.94 39.23
N GLU A 112 16.19 -61.95 39.25
CA GLU A 112 15.35 -62.72 38.33
C GLU A 112 15.45 -62.20 36.88
N PHE A 113 15.49 -60.88 36.70
CA PHE A 113 15.74 -60.25 35.40
C PHE A 113 17.13 -60.61 34.85
N MET A 114 18.15 -60.60 35.71
CA MET A 114 19.52 -60.97 35.32
C MET A 114 19.65 -62.47 35.02
N ALA A 115 18.88 -63.34 35.70
CA ALA A 115 18.83 -64.76 35.40
C ALA A 115 18.24 -65.05 34.01
N ASN A 116 17.31 -64.20 33.54
CA ASN A 116 16.64 -64.34 32.24
C ASN A 116 17.13 -63.34 31.18
N ILE A 117 18.35 -62.82 31.36
CA ILE A 117 18.91 -61.74 30.53
C ILE A 117 18.98 -62.09 29.04
N GLU A 118 19.20 -63.36 28.68
CA GLU A 118 19.26 -63.77 27.26
C GLU A 118 17.89 -63.69 26.57
N THR A 119 16.80 -63.99 27.28
CA THR A 119 15.43 -63.85 26.75
C THR A 119 15.08 -62.37 26.56
N VAL A 120 15.43 -61.53 27.54
CA VAL A 120 15.28 -60.07 27.43
C VAL A 120 16.10 -59.52 26.29
N ARG A 121 17.35 -59.96 26.15
CA ARG A 121 18.24 -59.57 25.06
C ARG A 121 17.65 -59.92 23.70
N ALA A 122 17.16 -61.14 23.50
CA ALA A 122 16.55 -61.55 22.23
C ALA A 122 15.31 -60.71 21.87
N ALA A 123 14.47 -60.39 22.86
CA ALA A 123 13.31 -59.52 22.65
C ALA A 123 13.73 -58.07 22.31
N VAL A 124 14.73 -57.53 23.00
CA VAL A 124 15.31 -56.21 22.72
C VAL A 124 15.95 -56.16 21.34
N GLU A 125 16.70 -57.19 20.95
CA GLU A 125 17.34 -57.30 19.63
C GLU A 125 16.28 -57.32 18.52
N THR A 126 15.23 -58.14 18.67
CA THR A 126 14.09 -58.17 17.74
C THR A 126 13.41 -56.80 17.61
N HIS A 127 13.17 -56.11 18.73
CA HIS A 127 12.58 -54.77 18.72
C HIS A 127 13.51 -53.73 18.07
N MET A 128 14.82 -53.81 18.31
CA MET A 128 15.79 -52.92 17.66
C MET A 128 15.88 -53.17 16.16
N GLU A 129 15.87 -54.43 15.70
CA GLU A 129 15.83 -54.79 14.28
C GLU A 129 14.57 -54.22 13.61
N GLN A 130 13.40 -54.37 14.25
CA GLN A 130 12.15 -53.78 13.77
C GLN A 130 12.26 -52.25 13.63
N ASN A 131 12.82 -51.57 14.64
CA ASN A 131 13.00 -50.11 14.59
C ASN A 131 13.96 -49.68 13.47
N VAL A 132 15.06 -50.40 13.27
CA VAL A 132 15.98 -50.12 12.16
C VAL A 132 15.27 -50.28 10.81
N MET A 133 14.47 -51.34 10.64
CA MET A 133 13.68 -51.56 9.43
C MET A 133 12.65 -50.45 9.20
N LEU A 134 11.94 -50.01 10.25
CA LEU A 134 11.01 -48.89 10.18
C LEU A 134 11.72 -47.58 9.82
N LEU A 135 12.90 -47.31 10.39
CA LEU A 135 13.71 -46.13 10.05
C LEU A 135 14.13 -46.15 8.58
N CYS A 136 14.53 -47.30 8.04
CA CYS A 136 14.83 -47.44 6.62
C CYS A 136 13.59 -47.18 5.75
N GLN A 137 12.41 -47.67 6.15
CA GLN A 137 11.15 -47.40 5.43
C GLN A 137 10.74 -45.92 5.49
N ILE A 138 11.01 -45.22 6.59
CA ILE A 138 10.74 -43.78 6.71
C ILE A 138 11.64 -42.98 5.76
N LEU A 139 12.90 -43.38 5.63
CA LEU A 139 13.84 -42.70 4.73
C LEU A 139 13.48 -42.93 3.26
N ASP A 140 13.16 -44.16 2.88
CA ASP A 140 12.80 -44.52 1.50
C ASP A 140 11.55 -45.42 1.47
N PRO A 141 10.33 -44.84 1.43
CA PRO A 141 9.09 -45.61 1.51
C PRO A 141 8.82 -46.49 0.27
N THR A 142 9.58 -46.28 -0.81
CA THR A 142 9.45 -47.03 -2.07
C THR A 142 10.38 -48.23 -2.16
N GLN A 143 11.36 -48.37 -1.26
CA GLN A 143 12.37 -49.43 -1.34
C GLN A 143 11.86 -50.73 -0.69
N GLN A 144 11.71 -51.79 -1.48
CA GLN A 144 11.20 -53.09 -1.02
C GLN A 144 12.18 -53.88 -0.13
N GLN A 145 13.48 -53.63 -0.26
CA GLN A 145 14.52 -54.25 0.58
C GLN A 145 15.37 -53.14 1.20
N ALA A 146 15.12 -52.88 2.47
CA ALA A 146 15.88 -51.94 3.27
C ALA A 146 17.21 -52.58 3.69
N ASP A 147 18.33 -51.97 3.28
CA ASP A 147 19.66 -52.34 3.75
C ASP A 147 20.05 -51.50 4.98
N PRO A 148 20.13 -52.08 6.20
CA PRO A 148 20.43 -51.32 7.41
C PRO A 148 21.86 -50.74 7.44
N SER A 149 22.75 -51.25 6.60
CA SER A 149 24.15 -50.79 6.49
C SER A 149 24.29 -49.43 5.80
N THR A 150 23.31 -49.02 4.99
CA THR A 150 23.34 -47.73 4.27
C THR A 150 22.77 -46.58 5.11
N LEU A 151 21.99 -46.89 6.15
CA LEU A 151 21.35 -45.95 7.05
C LEU A 151 22.31 -44.86 7.60
N PRO A 152 23.50 -45.20 8.12
CA PRO A 152 24.40 -44.18 8.67
C PRO A 152 24.91 -43.20 7.61
N ALA A 153 25.15 -43.68 6.39
CA ALA A 153 25.61 -42.85 5.29
C ALA A 153 24.51 -41.90 4.80
N GLN A 154 23.27 -42.41 4.67
CA GLN A 154 22.11 -41.59 4.30
C GLN A 154 21.80 -40.53 5.37
N VAL A 155 21.82 -40.89 6.65
CA VAL A 155 21.60 -39.94 7.75
C VAL A 155 22.69 -38.86 7.77
N GLN A 156 23.96 -39.22 7.53
CA GLN A 156 25.04 -38.23 7.39
C GLN A 156 24.82 -37.30 6.20
N ALA A 157 24.40 -37.83 5.05
CA ALA A 157 24.09 -37.02 3.87
C ALA A 157 22.95 -36.03 4.14
N LEU A 158 21.86 -36.50 4.77
CA LEU A 158 20.74 -35.64 5.16
C LEU A 158 21.15 -34.57 6.17
N GLN A 159 22.00 -34.91 7.15
CA GLN A 159 22.54 -33.93 8.09
C GLN A 159 23.35 -32.85 7.36
N THR A 160 24.22 -33.25 6.42
CA THR A 160 25.00 -32.29 5.62
C THR A 160 24.10 -31.42 4.74
N ASP A 161 23.06 -31.99 4.14
CA ASP A 161 22.11 -31.25 3.30
C ASP A 161 21.29 -30.24 4.11
N VAL A 162 20.84 -30.64 5.31
CA VAL A 162 20.12 -29.75 6.23
C VAL A 162 21.02 -28.61 6.71
N ASP A 163 22.26 -28.90 7.06
CA ASP A 163 23.21 -27.87 7.51
C ASP A 163 23.59 -26.91 6.37
N GLU A 164 23.73 -27.42 5.14
CA GLU A 164 23.92 -26.60 3.96
C GLU A 164 22.68 -25.75 3.67
N ALA A 165 21.47 -26.31 3.70
CA ALA A 165 20.22 -25.58 3.50
C ALA A 165 20.02 -24.47 4.55
N LYS A 166 20.30 -24.76 5.83
CA LYS A 166 20.29 -23.75 6.91
C LYS A 166 21.28 -22.62 6.62
N TRP A 167 22.48 -22.96 6.15
CA TRP A 167 23.48 -21.97 5.80
C TRP A 167 23.03 -21.10 4.62
N GLN A 168 22.53 -21.69 3.54
CA GLN A 168 22.02 -20.99 2.37
C GLN A 168 20.88 -20.04 2.75
N LEU A 169 19.96 -20.50 3.61
CA LEU A 169 18.88 -19.66 4.13
C LEU A 169 19.41 -18.44 4.90
N GLY A 170 20.45 -18.63 5.72
CA GLY A 170 21.12 -17.54 6.42
C GLY A 170 21.72 -16.51 5.46
N VAL A 171 22.40 -16.96 4.40
CA VAL A 171 22.96 -16.08 3.36
C VAL A 171 21.86 -15.31 2.65
N LYS A 172 20.78 -15.98 2.24
CA LYS A 172 19.65 -15.34 1.54
C LYS A 172 18.92 -14.32 2.40
N ARG A 173 18.80 -14.55 3.72
CA ARG A 173 18.22 -13.56 4.64
C ARG A 173 19.06 -12.29 4.73
N ILE A 174 20.39 -12.40 4.72
CA ILE A 174 21.29 -11.24 4.72
C ILE A 174 21.19 -10.48 3.40
N GLU A 175 21.16 -11.18 2.27
CA GLU A 175 20.97 -10.59 0.93
C GLU A 175 19.62 -9.87 0.80
N LEU A 176 18.55 -10.44 1.34
CA LEU A 176 17.24 -9.78 1.39
C LEU A 176 17.26 -8.51 2.26
N ALA A 177 17.93 -8.55 3.41
CA ALA A 177 18.05 -7.37 4.27
C ALA A 177 18.84 -6.22 3.61
N SER A 178 19.91 -6.54 2.87
CA SER A 178 20.69 -5.53 2.15
C SER A 178 19.91 -4.91 0.99
N THR A 179 19.22 -5.73 0.19
CA THR A 179 18.35 -5.24 -0.91
C THR A 179 17.18 -4.40 -0.40
N LEU A 180 16.55 -4.79 0.71
CA LEU A 180 15.51 -3.98 1.35
C LEU A 180 16.05 -2.62 1.83
N THR A 181 17.25 -2.60 2.38
CA THR A 181 17.91 -1.36 2.81
C THR A 181 18.20 -0.45 1.62
N GLN A 182 18.66 -1.01 0.50
CA GLN A 182 18.85 -0.26 -0.75
C GLN A 182 17.53 0.31 -1.27
N LEU A 183 16.45 -0.48 -1.26
CA LEU A 183 15.11 -0.03 -1.67
C LEU A 183 14.61 1.13 -0.79
N LEU A 184 14.79 1.04 0.53
CA LEU A 184 14.42 2.13 1.44
C LEU A 184 15.23 3.39 1.16
N LYS A 185 16.53 3.25 0.87
CA LYS A 185 17.40 4.37 0.52
C LYS A 185 16.98 5.04 -0.80
N THR A 186 16.65 4.27 -1.83
CA THR A 186 16.19 4.82 -3.12
C THR A 186 14.82 5.47 -2.98
N ASN A 187 13.90 4.89 -2.20
CA ASN A 187 12.60 5.50 -1.93
C ASN A 187 12.74 6.82 -1.16
N ALA A 188 13.63 6.88 -0.16
CA ALA A 188 13.93 8.13 0.53
C ALA A 188 14.48 9.21 -0.42
N GLN A 189 15.38 8.83 -1.34
CA GLN A 189 15.88 9.75 -2.37
C GLN A 189 14.78 10.23 -3.32
N LEU A 190 13.87 9.34 -3.73
CA LEU A 190 12.73 9.68 -4.59
C LEU A 190 11.77 10.67 -3.90
N LEU A 191 11.46 10.44 -2.62
CA LEU A 191 10.63 11.36 -1.85
C LEU A 191 11.30 12.72 -1.68
N GLN A 192 12.61 12.75 -1.41
CA GLN A 192 13.36 14.00 -1.32
C GLN A 192 13.36 14.78 -2.64
N THR A 193 13.54 14.12 -3.78
CA THR A 193 13.50 14.79 -5.10
C THR A 193 12.08 15.26 -5.43
N ALA A 194 11.06 14.46 -5.14
CA ALA A 194 9.66 14.85 -5.32
C ALA A 194 9.30 16.09 -4.48
N ILE A 195 9.67 16.11 -3.19
CA ILE A 195 9.47 17.27 -2.31
C ILE A 195 10.20 18.49 -2.90
N ARG A 196 11.46 18.35 -3.31
CA ARG A 196 12.23 19.46 -3.90
C ARG A 196 11.60 20.00 -5.18
N ILE A 197 11.07 19.13 -6.04
CA ILE A 197 10.37 19.56 -7.26
C ILE A 197 9.09 20.31 -6.89
N LEU A 198 8.29 19.82 -5.94
CA LEU A 198 7.09 20.50 -5.47
C LEU A 198 7.43 21.87 -4.87
N GLU A 199 8.46 21.94 -4.04
CA GLU A 199 8.96 23.21 -3.49
C GLU A 199 9.40 24.17 -4.60
N GLN A 200 10.12 23.71 -5.61
CA GLN A 200 10.59 24.58 -6.70
C GLN A 200 9.47 25.05 -7.64
N VAL A 201 8.51 24.18 -7.96
CA VAL A 201 7.45 24.45 -8.93
C VAL A 201 6.31 25.23 -8.30
N MET A 202 5.83 24.80 -7.13
CA MET A 202 4.67 25.42 -6.48
C MET A 202 5.04 26.61 -5.59
N HIS A 203 6.15 26.50 -4.87
CA HIS A 203 6.54 27.51 -3.87
C HIS A 203 7.79 28.32 -4.24
N GLY A 204 8.49 27.90 -5.30
CA GLY A 204 9.78 28.42 -5.70
C GLY A 204 9.69 29.59 -6.68
N SER A 205 10.86 30.04 -7.13
CA SER A 205 11.00 31.20 -8.02
C SER A 205 10.24 31.04 -9.34
N VAL A 206 10.11 29.81 -9.87
CA VAL A 206 9.39 29.54 -11.11
C VAL A 206 7.89 29.78 -10.93
N GLY A 207 7.26 29.17 -9.93
CA GLY A 207 5.84 29.39 -9.61
C GLY A 207 5.54 30.85 -9.25
N ARG A 208 6.44 31.52 -8.51
CA ARG A 208 6.31 32.96 -8.21
C ARG A 208 6.45 33.82 -9.46
N HIS A 209 7.39 33.51 -10.36
CA HIS A 209 7.59 34.25 -11.60
C HIS A 209 6.41 34.09 -12.56
N THR A 210 5.90 32.87 -12.75
CA THR A 210 4.73 32.63 -13.62
C THR A 210 3.50 33.34 -13.08
N ARG A 211 3.28 33.30 -11.75
CA ARG A 211 2.21 34.06 -11.09
C ARG A 211 2.37 35.57 -11.29
N ALA A 212 3.54 36.13 -10.98
CA ALA A 212 3.79 37.57 -11.15
C ALA A 212 3.64 38.00 -12.62
N ARG A 213 4.05 37.17 -13.58
CA ARG A 213 3.88 37.42 -15.01
C ARG A 213 2.41 37.41 -15.42
N ALA A 214 1.61 36.47 -14.90
CA ALA A 214 0.17 36.43 -15.13
C ALA A 214 -0.54 37.67 -14.55
N GLU A 215 -0.20 38.05 -13.31
CA GLU A 215 -0.72 39.25 -12.65
C GLU A 215 -0.33 40.53 -13.44
N HIS A 216 0.91 40.62 -13.92
CA HIS A 216 1.36 41.73 -14.76
C HIS A 216 0.57 41.81 -16.09
N LEU A 217 0.40 40.69 -16.79
CA LEU A 217 -0.38 40.65 -18.03
C LEU A 217 -1.84 41.03 -17.82
N ALA A 218 -2.44 40.62 -16.69
CA ALA A 218 -3.79 41.00 -16.32
C ALA A 218 -3.92 42.52 -16.08
N ILE A 219 -2.96 43.13 -15.37
CA ILE A 219 -2.92 44.59 -15.16
C ILE A 219 -2.74 45.32 -16.49
N VAL A 220 -1.87 44.83 -17.37
CA VAL A 220 -1.68 45.40 -18.72
C VAL A 220 -2.97 45.33 -19.52
N ALA A 221 -3.68 44.19 -19.50
CA ALA A 221 -4.96 44.04 -20.19
C ALA A 221 -6.02 45.02 -19.67
N GLN A 222 -6.14 45.18 -18.34
CA GLN A 222 -7.04 46.17 -17.73
C GLN A 222 -6.65 47.60 -18.09
N GLY A 223 -5.34 47.90 -18.15
CA GLY A 223 -4.84 49.20 -18.59
C GLY A 223 -5.17 49.50 -20.05
N LEU A 224 -5.02 48.51 -20.94
CA LEU A 224 -5.40 48.62 -22.34
C LEU A 224 -6.91 48.78 -22.51
N GLU A 225 -7.72 48.05 -21.76
CA GLU A 225 -9.18 48.20 -21.76
C GLU A 225 -9.59 49.63 -21.38
N LYS A 226 -9.01 50.18 -20.31
CA LYS A 226 -9.25 51.58 -19.92
C LYS A 226 -8.80 52.57 -20.99
N ARG A 227 -7.64 52.35 -21.63
CA ARG A 227 -7.15 53.18 -22.74
C ARG A 227 -8.06 53.12 -23.96
N LEU A 228 -8.56 51.94 -24.31
CA LEU A 228 -9.52 51.75 -25.40
C LEU A 228 -10.84 52.47 -25.08
N LEU A 229 -11.29 52.43 -23.82
CA LEU A 229 -12.49 53.17 -23.39
C LEU A 229 -12.28 54.68 -23.53
N VAL A 230 -11.12 55.21 -23.14
CA VAL A 230 -10.79 56.63 -23.35
C VAL A 230 -10.71 56.96 -24.84
N ALA A 231 -9.98 56.18 -25.64
CA ALA A 231 -9.86 56.40 -27.08
C ALA A 231 -11.23 56.37 -27.77
N ARG A 232 -12.11 55.44 -27.38
CA ARG A 232 -13.49 55.38 -27.85
C ARG A 232 -14.25 56.66 -27.52
N LYS A 233 -14.14 57.18 -26.29
CA LYS A 233 -14.77 58.44 -25.89
C LYS A 233 -14.21 59.62 -26.67
N THR A 234 -12.89 59.67 -26.92
CA THR A 234 -12.26 60.74 -27.71
C THR A 234 -12.74 60.72 -29.16
N VAL A 235 -12.74 59.55 -29.81
CA VAL A 235 -13.24 59.42 -31.19
C VAL A 235 -14.74 59.73 -31.25
N ALA A 236 -15.53 59.26 -30.28
CA ALA A 236 -16.93 59.63 -30.18
C ALA A 236 -17.09 61.16 -30.08
N GLY A 237 -16.31 61.84 -29.24
CA GLY A 237 -16.34 63.30 -29.14
C GLY A 237 -15.82 64.06 -30.37
N GLN A 238 -15.09 63.40 -31.28
CA GLN A 238 -14.69 63.99 -32.58
C GLN A 238 -15.75 63.80 -33.67
N VAL A 239 -16.51 62.69 -33.61
CA VAL A 239 -17.59 62.39 -34.56
C VAL A 239 -18.90 63.09 -34.16
N TYR A 240 -19.13 63.22 -32.86
CA TYR A 240 -20.25 63.95 -32.27
C TYR A 240 -19.72 65.26 -31.68
N ASP A 241 -19.74 66.31 -32.48
CA ASP A 241 -19.54 67.67 -31.96
C ASP A 241 -20.61 67.99 -30.91
N GLY A 242 -20.31 68.82 -29.91
CA GLY A 242 -21.30 69.22 -28.88
C GLY A 242 -22.57 69.83 -29.48
N ARG A 243 -22.46 70.49 -30.65
CA ARG A 243 -23.61 70.94 -31.44
C ARG A 243 -24.43 69.78 -32.01
N ALA A 244 -23.78 68.72 -32.50
CA ALA A 244 -24.46 67.53 -33.01
C ALA A 244 -25.18 66.79 -31.87
N GLU A 245 -24.57 66.71 -30.68
CA GLU A 245 -25.23 66.16 -29.48
C GLU A 245 -26.44 66.99 -29.07
N GLU A 246 -26.34 68.32 -29.02
CA GLU A 246 -27.48 69.21 -28.75
C GLU A 246 -28.60 69.05 -29.78
N GLN A 247 -28.26 68.92 -31.07
CA GLN A 247 -29.24 68.71 -32.14
C GLN A 247 -29.91 67.35 -32.04
N LEU A 248 -29.16 66.29 -31.70
CA LEU A 248 -29.70 64.96 -31.47
C LEU A 248 -30.60 64.92 -30.23
N MET A 249 -30.22 65.61 -29.16
CA MET A 249 -31.03 65.74 -27.95
C MET A 249 -32.32 66.52 -28.21
N ARG A 250 -32.24 67.66 -28.91
CA ARG A 250 -33.44 68.39 -29.36
C ARG A 250 -34.32 67.54 -30.27
N LYS A 251 -33.74 66.79 -31.21
CA LYS A 251 -34.51 65.88 -32.07
C LYS A 251 -35.16 64.75 -31.28
N LYS A 252 -34.49 64.22 -30.26
CA LYS A 252 -35.07 63.25 -29.35
C LYS A 252 -36.25 63.85 -28.57
N GLU A 253 -36.09 65.03 -28.00
CA GLU A 253 -37.15 65.74 -27.29
C GLU A 253 -38.34 66.08 -28.20
N GLU A 254 -38.08 66.51 -29.44
CA GLU A 254 -39.12 66.70 -30.45
C GLU A 254 -39.85 65.40 -30.80
N LEU A 255 -39.13 64.29 -30.96
CA LEU A 255 -39.72 62.98 -31.23
C LEU A 255 -40.53 62.47 -30.02
N ASP A 256 -40.04 62.69 -28.81
CA ASP A 256 -40.72 62.33 -27.57
C ASP A 256 -41.99 63.17 -27.41
N ALA A 257 -41.93 64.49 -27.64
CA ALA A 257 -43.09 65.38 -27.64
C ALA A 257 -44.09 65.01 -28.74
N ARG A 258 -43.62 64.67 -29.95
CA ARG A 258 -44.47 64.22 -31.05
C ARG A 258 -45.11 62.87 -30.75
N SER A 259 -44.37 61.94 -30.15
CA SER A 259 -44.92 60.64 -29.73
C SER A 259 -45.96 60.81 -28.63
N ALA A 260 -45.71 61.69 -27.65
CA ALA A 260 -46.66 62.01 -26.60
C ALA A 260 -47.92 62.69 -27.16
N GLY A 261 -47.76 63.60 -28.13
CA GLY A 261 -48.87 64.22 -28.86
C GLY A 261 -49.68 63.22 -29.67
N LEU A 262 -49.02 62.29 -30.38
CA LEU A 262 -49.69 61.20 -31.09
C LEU A 262 -50.44 60.27 -30.13
N ARG A 263 -49.85 59.92 -28.98
CA ARG A 263 -50.53 59.14 -27.94
C ARG A 263 -51.74 59.87 -27.35
N ARG A 264 -51.65 61.19 -27.13
CA ARG A 264 -52.82 62.00 -26.71
C ARG A 264 -53.91 61.97 -27.77
N ARG A 265 -53.57 62.26 -29.03
CA ARG A 265 -54.52 62.21 -30.14
C ARG A 265 -55.16 60.83 -30.31
N LEU A 266 -54.41 59.76 -30.11
CA LEU A 266 -54.93 58.40 -30.13
C LEU A 266 -55.98 58.22 -29.02
N ARG A 267 -55.65 58.59 -27.78
CA ARG A 267 -56.60 58.55 -26.66
C ARG A 267 -57.83 59.41 -26.88
N ASP A 268 -57.68 60.62 -27.41
CA ASP A 268 -58.81 61.51 -27.70
C ASP A 268 -59.73 60.89 -28.78
N ARG A 269 -59.14 60.21 -29.77
CA ARG A 269 -59.89 59.50 -30.82
C ARG A 269 -60.56 58.24 -30.28
N GLU A 270 -59.90 57.49 -29.42
CA GLU A 270 -60.49 56.34 -28.71
C GLU A 270 -61.67 56.79 -27.84
N GLN A 271 -61.52 57.85 -27.05
CA GLN A 271 -62.62 58.41 -26.24
C GLN A 271 -63.76 58.94 -27.11
N TRP A 272 -63.45 59.54 -28.27
CA TRP A 272 -64.49 59.97 -29.21
C TRP A 272 -65.25 58.79 -29.82
N LEU A 273 -64.56 57.70 -30.15
CA LEU A 273 -65.20 56.45 -30.59
C LEU A 273 -66.06 55.84 -29.48
N GLU A 274 -65.56 55.80 -28.25
CA GLU A 274 -66.32 55.30 -27.09
C GLU A 274 -67.58 56.15 -26.82
N ARG A 275 -67.51 57.47 -26.98
CA ARG A 275 -68.70 58.34 -26.94
C ARG A 275 -69.69 58.00 -28.05
N LEU A 276 -69.23 57.68 -29.25
CA LEU A 276 -70.09 57.32 -30.39
C LEU A 276 -70.74 55.94 -30.26
N GLU A 277 -70.17 55.02 -29.48
CA GLU A 277 -70.78 53.70 -29.22
C GLU A 277 -72.12 53.80 -28.44
N GLY A 278 -72.40 54.95 -27.81
CA GLY A 278 -73.68 55.24 -27.16
C GLY A 278 -74.70 55.98 -28.05
N VAL A 279 -75.99 55.64 -27.93
CA VAL A 279 -77.09 56.29 -28.68
C VAL A 279 -77.17 57.80 -28.43
N SER A 280 -76.83 58.27 -27.22
CA SER A 280 -76.79 59.70 -26.91
C SER A 280 -75.61 60.41 -27.58
N GLY A 281 -74.43 59.77 -27.65
CA GLY A 281 -73.26 60.34 -28.30
C GLY A 281 -73.34 60.33 -29.82
N LEU A 282 -74.04 59.35 -30.42
CA LEU A 282 -74.39 59.39 -31.85
C LEU A 282 -75.33 60.57 -32.16
N ARG A 283 -76.27 60.88 -31.25
CA ARG A 283 -77.19 62.01 -31.38
C ARG A 283 -76.47 63.36 -31.25
N GLU A 284 -75.62 63.53 -30.25
CA GLU A 284 -74.75 64.71 -30.11
C GLU A 284 -73.83 64.89 -31.31
N ALA A 285 -73.23 63.81 -31.83
CA ALA A 285 -72.39 63.88 -33.02
C ALA A 285 -73.19 64.25 -34.29
N VAL A 286 -74.43 63.77 -34.44
CA VAL A 286 -75.33 64.21 -35.52
C VAL A 286 -75.72 65.68 -35.35
N GLU A 287 -75.97 66.16 -34.14
CA GLU A 287 -76.20 67.58 -33.84
C GLU A 287 -74.97 68.44 -34.15
N GLU A 288 -73.77 67.97 -33.82
CA GLU A 288 -72.52 68.69 -34.12
C GLU A 288 -72.21 68.68 -35.63
N ILE A 289 -72.44 67.56 -36.33
CA ILE A 289 -72.31 67.47 -37.80
C ILE A 289 -73.36 68.33 -38.51
N THR A 290 -74.60 68.37 -38.01
CA THR A 290 -75.64 69.24 -38.58
C THR A 290 -75.35 70.71 -38.31
N ARG A 291 -74.82 71.05 -37.14
CA ARG A 291 -74.31 72.39 -36.82
C ARG A 291 -73.14 72.77 -37.73
N MET A 292 -72.10 71.93 -37.84
CA MET A 292 -70.98 72.18 -38.76
C MET A 292 -71.46 72.26 -40.21
N ARG A 293 -72.40 71.42 -40.64
CA ARG A 293 -72.99 71.50 -41.99
C ARG A 293 -73.73 72.83 -42.17
N SER A 294 -74.47 73.30 -41.16
CA SER A 294 -75.14 74.59 -41.21
C SER A 294 -74.14 75.76 -41.23
N GLU A 295 -73.05 75.69 -40.46
CA GLU A 295 -71.98 76.68 -40.47
C GLU A 295 -71.23 76.67 -41.80
N VAL A 296 -70.93 75.50 -42.37
CA VAL A 296 -70.33 75.37 -43.70
C VAL A 296 -71.27 75.87 -44.79
N SER A 297 -72.57 75.60 -44.70
CA SER A 297 -73.57 76.20 -45.60
C SER A 297 -73.65 77.71 -45.43
N ARG A 298 -73.62 78.23 -44.19
CA ARG A 298 -73.61 79.67 -43.90
C ARG A 298 -72.35 80.33 -44.42
N VAL A 299 -71.18 79.72 -44.24
CA VAL A 299 -69.90 80.19 -44.79
C VAL A 299 -69.93 80.09 -46.32
N LYS A 300 -70.52 79.04 -46.92
CA LYS A 300 -70.72 78.97 -48.37
C LYS A 300 -71.71 80.02 -48.89
N GLU A 301 -72.74 80.38 -48.13
CA GLU A 301 -73.66 81.47 -48.45
C GLU A 301 -73.05 82.85 -48.21
N GLU A 302 -72.18 83.01 -47.21
CA GLU A 302 -71.39 84.22 -46.99
C GLU A 302 -70.36 84.39 -48.11
N VAL A 303 -69.62 83.33 -48.48
CA VAL A 303 -68.74 83.30 -49.66
C VAL A 303 -69.54 83.57 -50.93
N GLY A 304 -70.71 82.93 -51.12
CA GLY A 304 -71.58 83.16 -52.27
C GLY A 304 -72.32 84.51 -52.31
N ARG A 305 -72.47 85.20 -51.16
CA ARG A 305 -72.93 86.59 -51.06
C ARG A 305 -71.81 87.57 -51.35
N LEU A 306 -70.59 87.27 -50.89
CA LEU A 306 -69.38 88.00 -51.26
C LEU A 306 -69.06 87.87 -52.76
N GLU A 307 -69.45 86.76 -53.39
CA GLU A 307 -69.31 86.53 -54.84
C GLU A 307 -70.44 87.12 -55.72
N ARG A 308 -71.58 87.57 -55.15
CA ARG A 308 -72.73 88.17 -55.90
C ARG A 308 -73.14 89.58 -55.47
N GLY A 309 -72.44 90.16 -54.50
CA GLY A 309 -72.60 91.53 -54.02
C GLY A 309 -71.36 92.40 -54.24
N GLY A 310 -70.54 92.05 -55.24
CA GLY A 310 -69.44 92.84 -55.79
C GLY A 310 -69.59 92.97 -57.29
#